data_AF-A0A363SLN6-F1
#
_entry.id   AF-A0A363SLN6-F1
#
_cell.length_a   1.000
_cell.length_b   1.000
_cell.length_c   1.000
_cell.angle_alpha   90.00
_cell.angle_beta   90.00
_cell.angle_gamma   90.00
#
_symmetry.space_group_name_H-M   'P 1'
#
loop_
_entity.id
_entity.type
_entity.pdbx_description
1 polymer ?
#
loop_
_entity_poly.entity_id
_entity_poly.type
_entity_poly.pdbx_seq_one_letter_code
_entity_poly.pdbx_strand_id
1 'polypeptide(L)' 'MIFFNPAGAPELACDQCGCRWFDRMTNTCYECGAEVTPQMEAEFKQALADFAARQDQKGKPA' A
#
# COMPACT_ATOMS: atom_id res chain seq x y z
N MET A 1 0.94 -3.21 -7.01
CA MET A 1 0.19 -4.29 -6.32
C MET A 1 0.17 -4.05 -4.82
N ILE A 2 -0.84 -4.58 -4.12
CA ILE A 2 -1.00 -4.46 -2.66
C ILE A 2 -0.69 -5.80 -1.99
N PHE A 3 0.20 -5.78 -1.02
CA PHE A 3 0.44 -6.90 -0.10
C PHE A 3 -0.19 -6.63 1.25
N PHE A 4 -0.49 -7.68 2.02
CA PHE A 4 -0.94 -7.54 3.40
C PHE A 4 0.10 -8.17 4.32
N ASN A 5 0.57 -7.41 5.30
CA ASN A 5 1.49 -7.92 6.31
C ASN A 5 0.78 -8.92 7.26
N PRO A 6 1.50 -9.62 8.16
CA PRO A 6 0.87 -10.56 9.09
C PRO A 6 -0.19 -9.95 10.03
N ALA A 7 -0.15 -8.63 10.25
CA ALA A 7 -1.19 -7.90 10.99
C ALA A 7 -2.40 -7.52 10.11
N GLY A 8 -2.36 -7.84 8.82
CA GLY A 8 -3.40 -7.54 7.83
C GLY A 8 -3.37 -6.11 7.31
N ALA A 9 -2.33 -5.32 7.60
CA ALA A 9 -2.19 -3.97 7.08
C ALA A 9 -1.70 -3.99 5.62
N PRO A 10 -2.29 -3.18 4.73
CA PRO A 10 -1.88 -3.12 3.33
C PRO A 10 -0.52 -2.42 3.18
N GLU A 11 0.29 -2.90 2.24
CA GLU A 11 1.58 -2.36 1.86
C GLU A 11 1.67 -2.28 0.33
N LEU A 12 2.11 -1.13 -0.19
CA LEU A 12 2.33 -0.95 -1.62
C LEU A 12 3.62 -1.65 -2.06
N ALA A 13 3.57 -2.33 -3.19
CA ALA A 13 4.74 -2.90 -3.86
C ALA A 13 4.71 -2.67 -5.36
N CYS A 14 5.89 -2.55 -5.95
CA CYS A 14 6.07 -2.39 -7.38
C CYS A 14 5.51 -3.60 -8.16
N ASP A 15 4.73 -3.36 -9.20
CA ASP A 15 4.16 -4.41 -10.06
C ASP A 15 5.19 -5.11 -10.94
N GLN A 16 6.36 -4.51 -11.14
CA GLN A 16 7.41 -5.05 -12.00
C GLN A 16 8.38 -5.97 -11.24
N CYS A 17 8.86 -5.54 -10.07
CA CYS A 17 9.89 -6.28 -9.31
C CYS A 17 9.45 -6.72 -7.91
N GLY A 18 8.30 -6.26 -7.42
CA GLY A 18 7.81 -6.58 -6.07
C GLY A 18 8.52 -5.85 -4.92
N CYS A 19 9.47 -4.96 -5.21
CA CYS A 19 10.09 -4.12 -4.20
C CYS A 19 9.05 -3.20 -3.52
N ARG A 20 9.21 -3.01 -2.21
CA ARG A 20 8.34 -2.18 -1.35
C ARG A 20 8.96 -0.82 -1.02
N TRP A 21 10.11 -0.53 -1.60
CA TRP A 21 10.84 0.72 -1.38
C TRP A 21 10.67 1.63 -2.58
N PHE A 22 10.23 2.86 -2.30
CA PHE A 22 9.98 3.89 -3.32
C PHE A 22 10.78 5.15 -2.99
N ASP A 23 11.34 5.76 -4.03
CA ASP A 23 11.97 7.07 -3.94
C ASP A 23 10.89 8.16 -3.89
N ARG A 24 10.94 8.99 -2.85
CA ARG A 24 9.99 10.07 -2.60
C ARG A 24 10.24 11.31 -3.47
N MET A 25 11.43 11.43 -4.05
CA MET A 25 11.80 12.55 -4.91
C MET A 25 11.26 12.37 -6.33
N THR A 26 11.26 11.13 -6.82
CA THR A 26 10.89 10.79 -8.20
C THR A 26 9.59 10.03 -8.32
N ASN A 27 9.00 9.59 -7.20
CA ASN A 27 7.82 8.72 -7.15
C ASN A 27 8.00 7.45 -7.98
N THR A 28 9.17 6.80 -7.85
CA THR A 28 9.52 5.58 -8.58
C THR A 28 9.96 4.47 -7.63
N CYS A 29 9.91 3.23 -8.10
CA CYS A 29 10.48 2.09 -7.40
C CYS A 29 12.01 2.27 -7.28
N TYR A 30 12.51 2.11 -6.06
CA TYR A 30 13.93 2.30 -5.77
C TYR A 30 14.83 1.27 -6.47
N GLU A 31 14.30 0.07 -6.75
CA GLU A 31 15.07 -1.03 -7.34
C GLU A 31 15.10 -0.98 -8.88
N CYS A 32 13.93 -0.86 -9.52
CA CYS A 32 13.81 -0.97 -10.97
C CYS A 32 13.49 0.37 -11.68
N GLY A 33 13.24 1.45 -10.93
CA GLY A 33 12.91 2.76 -11.48
C GLY A 33 11.51 2.88 -12.07
N ALA A 34 10.66 1.85 -11.96
CA ALA A 34 9.28 1.91 -12.45
C ALA A 34 8.48 2.99 -11.71
N GLU A 35 7.72 3.78 -12.45
CA GLU A 35 6.88 4.85 -11.89
C GLU A 35 5.76 4.30 -11.00
N VAL A 36 5.52 4.96 -9.86
CA VAL A 36 4.32 4.75 -9.07
C VAL A 36 3.17 5.47 -9.75
N THR A 37 2.33 4.70 -10.43
CA THR A 37 1.22 5.27 -11.19
C THR A 37 0.12 5.80 -10.25
N PRO A 38 -0.68 6.79 -10.69
CA PRO A 38 -1.82 7.28 -9.91
C PRO A 38 -2.83 6.18 -9.54
N GLN A 39 -2.96 5.14 -10.39
CA GLN A 39 -3.82 3.99 -10.10
C GLN A 39 -3.31 3.20 -8.90
N MET A 40 -2.00 2.92 -8.83
CA MET A 40 -1.38 2.22 -7.70
C MET A 40 -1.59 2.99 -6.39
N GLU A 41 -1.46 4.32 -6.43
CA GLU A 41 -1.72 5.17 -5.27
C GLU A 41 -3.20 5.14 -4.86
N ALA A 42 -4.13 5.16 -5.82
CA ALA A 42 -5.56 5.10 -5.56
C ALA A 42 -5.96 3.76 -4.91
N GLU A 43 -5.46 2.65 -5.46
CA GLU A 43 -5.66 1.30 -4.91
C GLU A 43 -5.10 1.19 -3.49
N PHE A 44 -3.91 1.75 -3.24
CA PHE A 44 -3.32 1.74 -1.91
C PHE A 44 -4.10 2.58 -0.91
N LYS A 45 -4.55 3.78 -1.30
CA LYS A 45 -5.38 4.65 -0.47
C LYS A 45 -6.71 3.97 -0.10
N GLN A 46 -7.34 3.28 -1.05
CA GLN A 46 -8.56 2.52 -0.78
C GLN A 46 -8.29 1.38 0.21
N ALA A 47 -7.22 0.60 0.01
CA ALA A 47 -6.86 -0.47 0.93
C ALA A 47 -6.59 0.04 2.36
N LEU A 48 -5.93 1.19 2.49
CA LEU A 48 -5.70 1.85 3.79
C LEU A 48 -7.02 2.26 4.47
N ALA A 49 -7.96 2.81 3.71
CA ALA A 49 -9.28 3.17 4.23
C ALA A 49 -10.05 1.93 4.72
N ASP A 50 -10.03 0.84 3.95
CA ASP A 50 -10.67 -0.42 4.32
C ASP A 50 -10.04 -1.03 5.59
N PHE A 51 -8.71 -0.97 5.71
CA PHE A 51 -8.02 -1.45 6.92
C PHE A 51 -8.39 -0.59 8.14
N ALA A 52 -8.40 0.74 8.01
CA ALA A 52 -8.78 1.64 9.09
C ALA A 52 -10.23 1.39 9.56
N ALA A 53 -11.17 1.22 8.63
CA ALA A 53 -12.57 0.90 8.95
C ALA A 53 -12.73 -0.43 9.70
N ARG A 54 -11.87 -1.43 9.43
CA ARG A 54 -11.86 -2.71 10.15
C ARG A 54 -11.26 -2.58 11.55
N GLN A 55 -10.21 -1.76 11.71
CA GLN A 55 -9.61 -1.51 13.03
C GLN A 55 -10.57 -0.77 13.96
N ASP A 56 -11.31 0.21 13.44
CA ASP A 56 -12.34 0.94 14.21
C ASP A 56 -13.42 -0.01 14.76
N GLN A 57 -13.91 -0.93 13.92
CA GLN A 57 -14.89 -1.94 14.33
C GLN A 57 -14.33 -2.94 15.36
N LYS A 58 -13.04 -3.26 15.32
CA LYS A 58 -12.40 -4.18 16.27
C LYS A 58 -12.19 -3.56 17.66
N GLY A 59 -12.15 -2.23 17.74
CA GLY A 59 -11.98 -1.47 18.99
C GLY A 59 -13.28 -1.06 19.69
N LYS A 60 -14.44 -1.27 19.06
CA LYS A 60 -15.75 -0.90 19.62
C LYS A 60 -16.28 -2.02 20.53
N PRO A 61 -16.45 -1.81 21.84
CA PRO A 61 -17.15 -2.79 22.67
C PRO A 61 -18.61 -2.92 22.20
N ALA A 62 -19.11 -4.16 22.22
CA ALA A 62 -20.47 -4.53 21.81
C ALA A 62 -21.56 -3.78 22.59
#